data_AF-A0AAV6K779-F1
#
_entry.id   AF-A0AAV6K779-F1
#
_cell.length_a   1.000
_cell.length_b   1.000
_cell.length_c   1.000
_cell.angle_alpha   90.00
_cell.angle_beta   90.00
_cell.angle_gamma   90.00
#
_symmetry.space_group_name_H-M   'P 1'
#
loop_
_entity.id
_entity.type
_entity.pdbx_description
1 polymer ?
#
loop_
_entity_poly.entity_id
_entity_poly.type
_entity_poly.pdbx_seq_one_letter_code
_entity_poly.pdbx_strand_id
1 'polypeptide(L)'
;MGKLRVMVPANEVDLTAVKYEPEAIQAPHLTGTSLKVFVNVVEAPLIGSMITTSLKKKNNITEVYAEPCVVGLEEDGKPEDRVDLALKCLPHFDAASNWTGDSPTSFRYWKIRDYAYAYRSKLATPSMVSL
;
A
#
# COMPACT_ATOMS: atom_id res chain seq x y z
N MET A 1 -40.54 -1.92 8.50
CA MET A 1 -40.61 -2.94 7.43
C MET A 1 -39.47 -2.66 6.46
N GLY A 2 -38.37 -3.42 6.54
CA GLY A 2 -37.16 -3.20 5.73
C GLY A 2 -37.25 -3.94 4.40
N LYS A 3 -36.85 -3.29 3.30
CA LYS A 3 -36.84 -3.86 1.94
C LYS A 3 -35.74 -4.93 1.89
N LEU A 4 -36.12 -6.19 1.61
CA LEU A 4 -35.15 -7.26 1.36
C LEU A 4 -34.36 -6.91 0.10
N ARG A 5 -33.03 -6.83 0.21
CA ARG A 5 -32.14 -6.65 -0.94
C ARG A 5 -31.83 -8.01 -1.54
N VAL A 6 -32.10 -8.16 -2.83
CA VAL A 6 -31.66 -9.30 -3.64
C VAL A 6 -30.22 -9.02 -4.07
N MET A 7 -29.32 -9.94 -3.77
CA MET A 7 -27.90 -9.81 -4.08
C MET A 7 -27.58 -10.68 -5.30
N VAL A 8 -26.99 -10.09 -6.34
CA VAL A 8 -26.60 -10.78 -7.57
C VAL A 8 -25.18 -11.34 -7.40
N PRO A 9 -24.89 -12.58 -7.85
CA PRO A 9 -23.55 -13.15 -7.79
C PRO A 9 -22.52 -12.28 -8.53
N ALA A 10 -21.32 -12.14 -7.97
CA ALA A 10 -20.27 -11.27 -8.53
C ALA A 10 -19.87 -11.63 -9.97
N ASN A 11 -19.98 -12.91 -10.35
CA ASN A 11 -19.64 -13.40 -11.68
C ASN A 11 -20.64 -12.98 -12.77
N GLU A 12 -21.84 -12.52 -12.39
CA GLU A 12 -22.92 -12.14 -13.31
C GLU A 12 -23.06 -10.62 -13.43
N VAL A 13 -22.15 -9.85 -12.81
CA VAL A 13 -22.16 -8.39 -12.88
C VAL A 13 -21.48 -7.93 -14.18
N ASP A 14 -22.25 -7.27 -15.05
CA ASP A 14 -21.72 -6.61 -16.24
C ASP A 14 -20.89 -5.38 -15.87
N LEU A 15 -19.57 -5.50 -15.98
CA LEU A 15 -18.60 -4.46 -15.63
C LEU A 15 -18.76 -3.18 -16.47
N THR A 16 -19.40 -3.24 -17.64
CA THR A 16 -19.61 -2.06 -18.50
C THR A 16 -20.77 -1.19 -18.04
N ALA A 17 -21.71 -1.77 -17.29
CA ALA A 17 -22.87 -1.08 -16.72
C ALA A 17 -22.65 -0.61 -15.27
N VAL A 18 -21.57 -1.07 -14.61
CA VAL A 18 -21.25 -0.67 -13.23
C VAL A 18 -20.69 0.74 -13.20
N LYS A 19 -21.47 1.67 -12.65
CA LYS A 19 -21.02 3.03 -12.36
C LYS A 19 -20.33 3.08 -11.00
N TYR A 20 -19.14 3.66 -10.96
CA TYR A 20 -18.45 3.92 -9.70
C TYR A 20 -19.18 5.01 -8.91
N GLU A 21 -19.61 4.67 -7.70
CA GLU A 21 -20.16 5.62 -6.73
C GLU A 21 -19.11 5.82 -5.62
N PRO A 22 -18.43 6.98 -5.56
CA PRO A 22 -17.43 7.25 -4.54
C PRO A 22 -18.08 7.25 -3.15
N GLU A 23 -17.53 6.47 -2.22
CA GLU A 23 -18.01 6.48 -0.85
C GLU A 23 -17.62 7.79 -0.15
N ALA A 24 -18.63 8.55 0.26
CA ALA A 24 -18.44 9.76 1.05
C ALA A 24 -18.28 9.40 2.52
N ILE A 25 -17.03 9.20 2.95
CA ILE A 25 -16.73 8.91 4.36
C ILE A 25 -16.90 10.18 5.19
N GLN A 26 -17.86 10.17 6.11
CA GLN A 26 -18.09 11.23 7.08
C GLN A 26 -17.49 10.84 8.43
N ALA A 27 -16.48 11.60 8.86
CA ALA A 27 -15.84 11.45 10.15
C ALA A 27 -15.56 12.82 10.79
N PRO A 28 -15.61 12.93 12.13
CA PRO A 28 -15.21 14.14 12.82
C PRO A 28 -13.70 14.33 12.68
N HIS A 29 -13.26 15.50 12.26
CA HIS A 29 -11.84 15.87 12.20
C HIS A 29 -11.45 16.58 13.50
N LEU A 30 -10.78 15.86 14.40
CA LEU A 30 -10.39 16.35 15.73
C LEU A 30 -8.88 16.24 15.91
N THR A 31 -8.28 17.26 16.53
CA THR A 31 -6.83 17.30 16.81
C THR A 31 -6.57 17.80 18.25
N GLY A 32 -5.40 17.46 18.79
CA GLY A 32 -4.95 17.93 20.10
C GLY A 32 -5.83 17.48 21.26
N THR A 33 -6.18 18.40 22.16
CA THR A 33 -6.96 18.11 23.37
C THR A 33 -8.37 17.61 23.07
N SER A 34 -8.99 18.11 22.00
CA SER A 34 -10.32 17.69 21.55
C SER A 34 -10.35 16.20 21.15
N LEU A 35 -9.30 15.72 20.49
CA LEU A 35 -9.13 14.32 20.14
C LEU A 35 -8.99 13.45 21.40
N LYS A 36 -8.19 13.91 22.37
CA LYS A 36 -8.00 13.18 23.64
C LYS A 36 -9.32 13.00 24.39
N VAL A 37 -10.14 14.05 24.47
CA VAL A 37 -11.47 13.96 25.09
C VAL A 37 -12.37 13.01 24.30
N PHE A 38 -12.38 13.11 22.96
CA PHE A 38 -13.19 12.23 22.12
C PHE A 38 -12.81 10.75 22.28
N VAL A 39 -11.51 10.43 22.30
CA VAL A 39 -11.01 9.06 22.51
C VAL A 39 -11.48 8.52 23.86
N ASN A 40 -11.32 9.29 24.94
CA ASN A 40 -11.79 8.88 26.27
C ASN A 40 -13.31 8.62 26.31
N VAL A 41 -14.09 9.38 25.54
CA VAL A 41 -15.56 9.20 25.44
C VAL A 41 -15.92 7.97 24.61
N VAL A 42 -15.18 7.69 23.53
CA VAL A 42 -15.39 6.50 22.69
C VAL A 42 -14.92 5.22 23.41
N GLU A 43 -13.94 5.30 24.30
CA GLU A 43 -13.48 4.17 25.11
C GLU A 43 -14.33 3.93 26.36
N ALA A 44 -15.21 4.88 26.72
CA ALA A 44 -16.10 4.73 27.86
C ALA A 44 -17.15 3.62 27.63
N PRO A 45 -17.43 2.76 28.64
CA PRO A 45 -18.48 1.75 28.57
C PRO A 45 -19.83 2.37 28.17
N LEU A 46 -20.57 1.70 27.28
CA LEU A 46 -21.87 2.11 26.70
C LEU A 46 -21.85 3.29 25.72
N ILE A 47 -21.15 4.39 26.01
CA ILE A 47 -21.16 5.58 25.13
C ILE A 47 -20.38 5.30 23.83
N GLY A 48 -19.28 4.57 23.92
CA GLY A 48 -18.47 4.16 22.77
C GLY A 48 -19.23 3.37 21.72
N SER A 49 -20.06 2.41 22.15
CA SER A 49 -20.84 1.57 21.23
C SER A 49 -21.91 2.38 20.50
N MET A 50 -22.51 3.38 21.15
CA MET A 50 -23.49 4.27 20.52
C MET A 50 -22.85 5.18 19.46
N ILE A 51 -21.67 5.75 19.75
CA ILE A 51 -20.95 6.63 18.81
C ILE A 51 -20.49 5.84 17.59
N THR A 52 -19.87 4.68 17.81
CA THR A 52 -19.39 3.82 16.72
C THR A 52 -20.54 3.28 15.85
N THR A 53 -21.67 2.90 16.44
CA THR A 53 -22.87 2.48 15.68
C THR A 53 -23.43 3.64 14.85
N SER A 54 -23.44 4.85 15.41
CA SER A 54 -23.90 6.05 14.71
C SER A 54 -23.00 6.42 13.53
N LEU A 55 -21.68 6.31 13.70
CA LEU A 55 -20.70 6.55 12.64
C LEU A 55 -20.76 5.45 11.56
N LYS A 56 -20.86 4.18 11.93
CA LYS A 56 -21.02 3.07 10.98
C LYS A 56 -22.29 3.21 10.14
N LYS A 57 -23.40 3.63 10.76
CA LYS A 57 -24.68 3.88 10.07
C LYS A 57 -24.60 5.07 9.11
N LYS A 58 -23.90 6.15 9.48
CA LYS A 58 -23.69 7.30 8.59
C LYS A 58 -22.84 6.95 7.36
N ASN A 59 -21.96 5.97 7.49
CA ASN A 59 -21.04 5.55 6.44
C ASN A 59 -21.48 4.26 5.72
N ASN A 60 -22.69 3.74 5.98
CA ASN A 60 -23.20 2.49 5.40
C ASN A 60 -22.28 1.25 5.55
N ILE A 61 -21.33 1.27 6.50
CA ILE A 61 -20.27 0.25 6.63
C ILE A 61 -20.81 -1.12 7.07
N THR A 62 -21.99 -1.16 7.70
CA THR A 62 -22.59 -2.41 8.22
C THR A 62 -22.86 -3.47 7.14
N GLU A 63 -22.91 -3.08 5.86
CA GLU A 63 -23.22 -3.97 4.74
C GLU A 63 -21.99 -4.68 4.11
N VAL A 64 -20.74 -4.34 4.50
CA VAL A 64 -19.54 -4.62 3.67
C VAL A 64 -18.63 -5.76 4.17
N TYR A 65 -18.86 -6.34 5.35
CA TYR A 65 -17.87 -7.27 5.93
C TYR A 65 -17.92 -8.69 5.35
N ALA A 66 -17.21 -8.92 4.24
CA ALA A 66 -16.69 -10.23 3.84
C ALA A 66 -15.18 -10.12 3.60
N GLU A 67 -14.38 -10.92 4.31
CA GLU A 67 -12.92 -10.97 4.16
C GLU A 67 -12.57 -11.56 2.77
N PRO A 68 -11.71 -10.91 1.97
CA PRO A 68 -11.24 -11.51 0.73
C PRO A 68 -10.32 -12.69 1.03
N CYS A 69 -10.70 -13.88 0.55
CA CYS A 69 -9.86 -15.06 0.61
C CYS A 69 -8.68 -14.89 -0.35
N VAL A 70 -7.47 -14.68 0.20
CA VAL A 70 -6.22 -14.68 -0.57
C VAL A 70 -5.70 -16.11 -0.59
N VAL A 71 -5.62 -16.70 -1.78
CA VAL A 71 -4.95 -17.99 -1.96
C VAL A 71 -3.45 -17.75 -1.82
N GLY A 72 -2.84 -18.37 -0.81
CA GLY A 72 -1.38 -18.36 -0.67
C GLY A 72 -0.77 -19.10 -1.85
N LEU A 73 -0.10 -18.38 -2.73
CA LEU A 73 0.80 -19.01 -3.70
C LEU A 73 2.05 -19.45 -2.95
N GLU A 74 2.51 -20.67 -3.22
CA GLU A 74 3.73 -21.20 -2.61
C GLU A 74 4.92 -20.29 -2.96
N GLU A 75 5.84 -20.13 -2.02
CA GLU A 75 6.99 -19.25 -2.19
C GLU A 75 7.94 -19.83 -3.24
N ASP A 76 8.12 -19.11 -4.36
CA ASP A 76 9.00 -19.50 -5.47
C ASP A 76 10.48 -19.44 -5.07
N GLY A 77 10.99 -20.46 -4.39
CA GLY A 77 12.42 -20.72 -4.21
C GLY A 77 13.16 -19.74 -3.28
N LYS A 78 14.47 -19.93 -3.14
CA LYS A 78 15.30 -19.14 -2.22
C LYS A 78 15.44 -17.69 -2.73
N PRO A 79 15.49 -16.68 -1.83
CA PRO A 79 15.62 -15.28 -2.22
C PRO A 79 16.80 -14.98 -3.15
N GLU A 80 17.93 -15.66 -2.97
CA GLU A 80 19.13 -15.47 -3.80
C GLU A 80 18.89 -15.91 -5.25
N ASP A 81 18.26 -17.06 -5.43
CA ASP A 81 17.93 -17.62 -6.76
C ASP A 81 16.95 -16.70 -7.50
N ARG A 82 16.00 -16.11 -6.77
CA ARG A 82 15.03 -15.14 -7.31
C ARG A 82 15.72 -13.84 -7.74
N VAL A 83 16.71 -13.37 -6.98
CA VAL A 83 17.50 -12.19 -7.34
C VAL A 83 18.30 -12.46 -8.60
N ASP A 84 18.95 -13.63 -8.71
CA ASP A 84 19.70 -14.00 -9.91
C ASP A 84 18.80 -14.12 -11.15
N LEU A 85 17.58 -14.66 -11.00
CA LEU A 85 16.58 -14.68 -12.07
C LEU A 85 16.15 -13.25 -12.44
N ALA A 86 15.87 -12.40 -11.45
CA ALA A 86 15.47 -11.02 -11.68
C ALA A 86 16.54 -10.22 -12.41
N LEU A 87 17.83 -10.43 -12.09
CA LEU A 87 18.94 -9.76 -12.76
C LEU A 87 18.99 -10.05 -14.26
N LYS A 88 18.58 -11.25 -14.70
CA LYS A 88 18.50 -11.63 -16.13
C LYS A 88 17.37 -10.91 -16.87
N CYS A 89 16.33 -10.49 -16.15
CA CYS A 89 15.19 -9.76 -16.71
C CYS A 89 15.45 -8.25 -16.81
N LEU A 90 16.52 -7.73 -16.19
CA LEU A 90 16.82 -6.30 -16.21
C LEU A 90 17.60 -5.91 -17.48
N PRO A 91 17.40 -4.68 -17.99
CA PRO A 91 18.24 -4.13 -19.05
C PRO A 91 19.72 -4.13 -18.65
N HIS A 92 20.61 -4.21 -19.65
CA HIS A 92 22.06 -4.16 -19.44
C HIS A 92 22.46 -2.99 -18.52
N PHE A 93 23.37 -3.25 -17.59
CA PHE A 93 23.87 -2.23 -16.67
C PHE A 93 25.04 -1.51 -17.33
N ASP A 94 24.87 -0.21 -17.61
CA ASP A 94 25.94 0.63 -18.14
C ASP A 94 26.50 1.55 -17.06
N ALA A 95 27.72 1.25 -16.60
CA ALA A 95 28.43 2.07 -15.63
C ALA A 95 28.86 3.42 -16.23
N ALA A 96 29.15 3.52 -17.53
CA ALA A 96 29.56 4.79 -18.13
C ALA A 96 28.40 5.81 -18.04
N SER A 97 27.17 5.41 -18.36
CA SER A 97 25.98 6.27 -18.27
C SER A 97 25.73 6.92 -16.89
N ASN A 98 26.28 6.34 -15.82
CA ASN A 98 26.13 6.83 -14.45
C ASN A 98 27.31 7.70 -13.97
N TRP A 99 28.47 7.63 -14.62
CA TRP A 99 29.73 8.21 -14.09
C TRP A 99 30.48 9.09 -15.10
N THR A 100 30.21 9.00 -16.41
CA THR A 100 30.77 9.92 -17.42
C THR A 100 29.84 11.11 -17.62
N GLY A 101 30.29 12.30 -17.19
CA GLY A 101 29.55 13.56 -17.18
C GLY A 101 29.35 14.24 -18.55
N ASP A 102 29.40 13.51 -19.65
CA ASP A 102 29.45 14.08 -21.00
C ASP A 102 28.06 14.33 -21.64
N SER A 103 26.97 14.11 -20.89
CA SER A 103 25.61 14.47 -21.31
C SER A 103 24.96 15.40 -20.28
N PRO A 104 24.01 16.28 -20.67
CA PRO A 104 23.24 17.08 -19.71
C PRO A 104 22.33 16.15 -18.91
N THR A 105 22.88 15.49 -17.89
CA THR A 105 22.15 14.50 -17.10
C THR A 105 21.17 15.22 -16.17
N SER A 106 19.88 14.99 -16.38
CA SER A 106 18.85 15.29 -15.38
C SER A 106 19.17 14.54 -14.07
N PHE A 107 18.79 15.11 -12.93
CA PHE A 107 18.96 14.47 -11.63
C PHE A 107 18.30 13.08 -11.59
N ARG A 108 19.02 12.08 -11.07
CA ARG A 108 18.55 10.70 -10.91
C ARG A 108 18.94 10.17 -9.54
N TYR A 109 18.08 9.33 -8.96
CA TYR A 109 18.38 8.60 -7.73
C TYR A 109 19.27 7.39 -7.99
N TRP A 110 20.08 7.06 -7.00
CA TRP A 110 20.90 5.84 -6.98
C TRP A 110 20.04 4.58 -7.01
N LYS A 111 20.44 3.59 -7.81
CA LYS A 111 19.83 2.27 -7.90
C LYS A 111 20.62 1.25 -7.10
N ILE A 112 19.98 0.12 -6.79
CA ILE A 112 20.62 -1.03 -6.13
C ILE A 112 21.88 -1.48 -6.89
N ARG A 113 21.84 -1.50 -8.24
CA ARG A 113 22.99 -1.89 -9.07
C ARG A 113 24.15 -0.92 -9.01
N ASP A 114 23.90 0.36 -8.72
CA ASP A 114 24.95 1.38 -8.62
C ASP A 114 25.78 1.16 -7.35
N TYR A 115 25.13 0.91 -6.20
CA TYR A 115 25.80 0.50 -4.96
C TYR A 115 26.52 -0.84 -5.12
N ALA A 116 25.83 -1.82 -5.72
CA ALA A 116 26.37 -3.15 -5.92
C ALA A 116 27.62 -3.14 -6.84
N TYR A 117 27.67 -2.22 -7.79
CA TYR A 117 28.85 -1.96 -8.63
C TYR A 117 29.95 -1.23 -7.85
N ALA A 118 29.61 -0.16 -7.11
CA ALA A 118 30.58 0.60 -6.33
C ALA A 118 31.31 -0.28 -5.29
N TYR A 119 30.59 -1.18 -4.63
CA TYR A 119 31.17 -2.14 -3.67
C TYR A 119 32.09 -3.15 -4.35
N ARG A 120 31.66 -3.76 -5.47
CA ARG A 120 32.49 -4.73 -6.22
C ARG A 120 33.73 -4.09 -6.85
N SER A 121 33.62 -2.83 -7.26
CA SER A 121 34.70 -2.05 -7.87
C SER A 121 35.60 -1.33 -6.87
N LYS A 122 35.37 -1.53 -5.55
CA LYS A 122 36.11 -0.90 -4.46
C LYS A 122 36.09 0.64 -4.48
N LEU A 123 35.06 1.23 -5.10
CA LEU A 123 34.84 2.69 -5.12
C LEU A 123 34.26 3.18 -3.79
N ALA A 124 33.47 2.34 -3.13
CA ALA A 124 32.94 2.55 -1.79
C ALA A 124 32.84 1.21 -1.06
N THR A 125 32.74 1.23 0.26
CA THR A 125 32.39 0.06 1.07
C THR A 125 31.04 0.25 1.72
N PRO A 126 30.32 -0.83 2.08
CA PRO A 126 29.07 -0.70 2.82
C PRO A 126 29.23 0.10 4.12
N SER A 127 30.38 -0.02 4.79
CA SER A 127 30.70 0.75 6.00
C SER A 127 30.78 2.26 5.74
N MET A 128 31.30 2.68 4.58
CA MET A 128 31.35 4.11 4.21
C MET A 128 29.96 4.69 3.92
N VAL A 129 29.01 3.86 3.49
CA VAL A 129 27.64 4.30 3.17
C VAL A 129 26.73 4.29 4.41
N SER A 130 27.05 3.46 5.41
CA SER A 130 26.28 3.36 6.65
C SER A 130 26.67 4.38 7.73
N LEU A 131 27.77 5.11 7.52
CA LEU A 131 28.27 6.17 8.41
C LEU A 131 27.65 7.52 8.04
#